data_AF-A0A841GPF1-F1
#
_entry.id   AF-A0A841GPF1-F1
#
_cell.length_a   1.000
_cell.length_b   1.000
_cell.length_c   1.000
_cell.angle_alpha   90.00
_cell.angle_beta   90.00
_cell.angle_gamma   90.00
#
_symmetry.space_group_name_H-M   'P 1'
#
loop_
_entity.id
_entity.type
_entity.pdbx_description
1 polymer ?
#
loop_
_entity_poly.entity_id
_entity_poly.type
_entity_poly.pdbx_seq_one_letter_code
_entity_poly.pdbx_strand_id
1 'polypeptide(L)'
;MSGDNIGFQAASPDGRERFVLLCFRPDAEGRVATREWSGAEQGGREQTQDAADVLRRIDAWEKAGWKFTESPIRIRAWLGG
;
A
#
# COMPACT_ATOMS: atom_id res chain seq x y z
N MET A 1 13.86 7.82 -16.56
CA MET A 1 13.04 7.02 -15.64
C MET A 1 11.68 6.86 -16.29
N SER A 2 11.40 5.68 -16.84
CA SER A 2 10.33 5.41 -17.81
C SER A 2 9.28 4.49 -17.16
N GLY A 3 8.01 4.89 -17.14
CA GLY A 3 6.93 3.94 -17.37
C GLY A 3 5.80 3.86 -16.35
N ASP A 4 6.01 3.26 -15.19
CA ASP A 4 4.92 2.60 -14.44
C ASP A 4 4.87 3.02 -12.95
N ASN A 5 4.40 4.24 -12.66
CA ASN A 5 4.23 4.64 -11.27
C ASN A 5 2.92 4.09 -10.69
N ILE A 6 2.97 3.39 -9.55
CA ILE A 6 1.80 3.24 -8.65
C ILE A 6 2.20 3.61 -7.22
N GLY A 7 1.34 4.40 -6.58
CA GLY A 7 1.57 5.09 -5.31
C GLY A 7 0.77 4.50 -4.15
N PHE A 8 1.32 4.42 -2.95
CA PHE A 8 0.50 4.37 -1.73
C PHE A 8 1.23 5.12 -0.59
N GLN A 9 0.52 5.56 0.45
CA GLN A 9 1.14 6.05 1.69
C GLN A 9 0.08 6.02 2.78
N ALA A 10 0.40 5.43 3.93
CA ALA A 10 -0.59 5.24 5.00
C ALA A 10 -0.23 6.10 6.21
N ALA A 11 -1.15 6.95 6.65
CA ALA A 11 -0.96 7.83 7.80
C ALA A 11 -1.80 7.36 9.00
N SER A 12 -1.20 7.44 10.18
CA SER A 12 -1.82 7.04 11.45
C SER A 12 -3.12 7.82 11.72
N PRO A 13 -4.16 7.18 12.30
CA PRO A 13 -5.36 7.87 12.76
C PRO A 13 -5.08 9.03 13.74
N ASP A 14 -4.01 8.93 14.54
CA ASP A 14 -3.64 9.88 15.60
C ASP A 14 -2.43 10.78 15.28
N GLY A 15 -1.88 10.66 14.06
CA GLY A 15 -0.73 11.44 13.60
C GLY A 15 0.62 11.10 14.23
N ARG A 16 0.73 10.02 15.03
CA ARG A 16 2.00 9.59 15.62
C ARG A 16 2.45 8.26 15.00
N GLU A 17 3.58 8.34 14.28
CA GLU A 17 4.45 7.22 13.87
C GLU A 17 4.17 6.48 12.53
N ARG A 18 4.08 7.27 11.44
CA ARG A 18 4.32 7.04 9.97
C ARG A 18 4.27 5.62 9.36
N PHE A 19 3.62 5.48 8.18
CA PHE A 19 3.76 4.29 7.32
C PHE A 19 3.75 4.63 5.82
N VAL A 20 4.40 3.78 5.01
CA VAL A 20 4.32 3.85 3.54
C VAL A 20 4.02 2.47 3.02
N LEU A 21 3.10 2.35 2.06
CA LEU A 21 3.10 1.25 1.11
C LEU A 21 3.39 1.86 -0.24
N LEU A 22 4.15 1.25 -1.13
CA LEU A 22 4.17 1.70 -2.52
C LEU A 22 4.01 0.44 -3.36
N CYS A 23 2.82 0.28 -3.95
CA CYS A 23 2.45 -0.92 -4.71
C CYS A 23 2.75 -0.71 -6.18
N PHE A 24 3.16 -1.74 -6.92
CA PHE A 24 3.18 -1.72 -8.38
C PHE A 24 2.38 -2.88 -8.96
N ARG A 25 1.79 -2.62 -10.14
CA ARG A 25 0.75 -3.41 -10.81
C ARG A 25 0.95 -4.91 -10.63
N PRO A 26 -0.11 -5.69 -10.32
CA PRO A 26 0.01 -7.14 -10.25
C PRO A 26 0.69 -7.68 -11.51
N ASP A 27 1.70 -8.52 -11.33
CA ASP A 27 2.25 -9.30 -12.44
C ASP A 27 1.25 -10.36 -12.93
N ALA A 28 1.64 -11.16 -13.92
CA ALA A 28 0.77 -12.20 -14.49
C ALA A 28 0.38 -13.26 -13.45
N GLU A 29 1.16 -13.36 -12.37
CA GLU A 29 0.98 -14.27 -11.24
C GLU A 29 0.20 -13.62 -10.07
N GLY A 30 -0.25 -12.37 -10.22
CA GLY A 30 -1.04 -11.64 -9.21
C GLY A 30 -0.21 -11.03 -8.08
N ARG A 31 1.12 -10.94 -8.25
CA ARG A 31 2.03 -10.44 -7.22
C ARG A 31 2.29 -8.96 -7.38
N VAL A 32 2.37 -8.27 -6.25
CA VAL A 32 2.55 -6.82 -6.13
C VAL A 32 3.86 -6.57 -5.39
N ALA A 33 4.75 -5.79 -5.98
CA ALA A 33 5.90 -5.26 -5.26
C ALA A 33 5.42 -4.16 -4.30
N THR A 34 5.78 -4.26 -3.03
CA THR A 34 5.41 -3.35 -1.94
C THR A 34 6.65 -2.84 -1.23
N ARG A 35 6.60 -1.62 -0.68
CA ARG A 35 7.65 -1.08 0.19
C ARG A 35 7.06 -0.58 1.49
N GLU A 36 7.50 -1.13 2.62
CA GLU A 36 6.93 -0.83 3.94
C GLU A 36 7.91 -0.07 4.85
N TRP A 37 7.42 0.99 5.51
CA TRP A 37 8.10 1.71 6.61
C TRP A 37 7.30 1.56 7.90
N SER A 38 7.95 1.15 8.98
CA SER A 38 7.44 1.32 10.35
C SER A 38 8.01 2.62 10.92
N GLY A 39 7.24 3.31 11.78
CA GLY A 39 7.57 4.64 12.32
C GLY A 39 8.92 4.78 13.02
N ALA A 40 9.63 3.69 13.30
CA ALA A 40 10.94 3.66 13.95
C ALA A 40 12.14 3.49 12.99
N GLU A 41 11.97 3.00 11.75
CA GLU A 41 13.10 2.67 10.87
C GLU A 41 13.08 3.53 9.59
N GLN A 42 14.00 4.50 9.50
CA GLN A 42 14.34 5.12 8.22
C GLN A 42 15.16 4.14 7.37
N GLY A 43 14.49 3.20 6.68
CA GLY A 43 15.20 2.22 5.87
C GLY A 43 14.37 1.08 5.28
N GLY A 44 13.10 1.32 4.94
CA GLY A 44 12.15 0.25 4.61
C GLY A 44 12.58 -0.79 3.60
N ARG A 45 11.98 -1.96 3.77
CA ARG A 45 12.24 -3.16 2.97
C ARG A 45 11.20 -3.27 1.87
N GLU A 46 11.68 -3.63 0.68
CA GLU A 46 10.82 -4.03 -0.44
C GLU A 46 10.44 -5.50 -0.26
N GLN A 47 9.17 -5.81 -0.47
CA GLN A 47 8.57 -7.14 -0.31
C GLN A 47 7.57 -7.39 -1.42
N THR A 48 7.50 -8.63 -1.89
CA THR A 48 6.46 -9.05 -2.84
C THR A 48 5.31 -9.69 -2.08
N GLN A 49 4.08 -9.25 -2.33
CA GLN A 49 2.86 -9.75 -1.69
C GLN A 49 1.80 -10.09 -2.74
N ASP A 50 0.86 -10.96 -2.40
CA ASP A 50 -0.30 -11.25 -3.24
C ASP A 50 -1.26 -10.04 -3.26
N ALA A 51 -1.84 -9.72 -4.42
CA ALA A 51 -2.79 -8.61 -4.55
C ALA A 51 -4.00 -8.73 -3.61
N ALA A 52 -4.53 -9.95 -3.40
CA ALA A 52 -5.66 -10.19 -2.50
C ALA A 52 -5.28 -9.89 -1.04
N ASP A 53 -4.05 -10.18 -0.64
CA ASP A 53 -3.56 -9.89 0.71
C ASP A 53 -3.45 -8.38 0.95
N VAL A 54 -2.99 -7.64 -0.07
CA VAL A 54 -2.95 -6.17 -0.03
C VAL A 54 -4.36 -5.59 0.08
N LEU A 55 -5.32 -6.09 -0.69
CA LEU A 55 -6.72 -5.65 -0.63
C LEU A 55 -7.34 -5.86 0.77
N ARG A 56 -7.12 -7.04 1.38
CA ARG A 56 -7.60 -7.32 2.75
C ARG A 56 -7.03 -6.35 3.79
N ARG A 57 -5.78 -5.92 3.63
CA ARG A 57 -5.14 -4.94 4.52
C ARG A 57 -5.75 -3.54 4.37
N ILE A 58 -6.03 -3.11 3.14
CA ILE A 58 -6.69 -1.82 2.86
C ILE A 58 -8.04 -1.77 3.57
N ASP A 59 -8.86 -2.83 3.46
CA ASP A 59 -10.17 -2.90 4.14
C ASP A 59 -10.05 -2.81 5.66
N ALA A 60 -9.04 -3.46 6.25
CA ALA A 60 -8.79 -3.40 7.69
C ALA A 60 -8.38 -2.00 8.15
N TRP A 61 -7.51 -1.32 7.40
CA TRP A 61 -7.09 0.05 7.69
C TRP A 61 -8.21 1.06 7.54
N GLU A 62 -9.06 0.92 6.51
CA GLU A 62 -10.23 1.77 6.32
C GLU A 62 -11.20 1.65 7.50
N LYS A 63 -11.49 0.42 7.96
CA LYS A 63 -12.31 0.17 9.16
C LYS A 63 -11.69 0.76 10.44
N ALA A 64 -10.37 0.76 10.53
CA ALA A 64 -9.63 1.32 11.66
C ALA A 64 -9.50 2.86 11.61
N GLY A 65 -10.03 3.52 10.57
CA GLY A 65 -10.03 4.99 10.45
C GLY A 65 -8.72 5.58 9.94
N TRP A 66 -7.91 4.79 9.23
CA TRP A 66 -6.64 5.25 8.70
C TRP A 66 -6.84 6.18 7.51
N LYS A 67 -5.90 7.11 7.34
CA LYS A 67 -5.93 8.05 6.22
C LYS A 67 -4.98 7.61 5.13
N PHE A 68 -5.45 7.73 3.90
CA PHE A 68 -4.73 7.36 2.70
C PHE A 68 -4.41 8.61 1.89
N THR A 69 -3.21 8.68 1.34
CA THR A 69 -2.84 9.74 0.40
C THR A 69 -3.42 9.52 -1.00
N GLU A 70 -3.89 8.30 -1.29
CA GLU A 70 -4.61 7.93 -2.51
C GLU A 70 -5.94 7.27 -2.14
N SER A 71 -6.98 7.44 -2.96
CA SER A 71 -8.32 6.94 -2.62
C SER A 71 -8.38 5.40 -2.58
N PRO A 72 -8.86 4.76 -1.50
CA PRO A 72 -8.99 3.31 -1.41
C PRO A 72 -9.74 2.67 -2.60
N ILE A 73 -10.78 3.33 -3.11
CA ILE A 73 -11.53 2.87 -4.30
C ILE A 73 -10.61 2.76 -5.52
N ARG A 74 -9.74 3.76 -5.72
CA ARG A 74 -8.82 3.80 -6.85
C ARG A 74 -7.76 2.71 -6.75
N ILE A 75 -7.28 2.44 -5.53
CA ILE A 75 -6.28 1.39 -5.31
C ILE A 75 -6.88 0.00 -5.57
N ARG A 76 -8.12 -0.24 -5.13
CA ARG A 76 -8.81 -1.51 -5.40
C ARG A 76 -8.95 -1.77 -6.90
N ALA A 77 -9.38 -0.75 -7.66
CA ALA A 77 -9.51 -0.86 -9.11
C ALA A 77 -8.19 -1.21 -9.82
N TRP A 78 -7.04 -0.75 -9.31
CA TRP A 78 -5.73 -1.08 -9.87
C TRP A 78 -5.28 -2.51 -9.57
N LEU A 79 -5.71 -3.05 -8.43
CA LEU A 79 -5.39 -4.41 -7.99
C LEU A 79 -6.38 -5.46 -8.51
N GLY A 80 -7.40 -5.05 -9.27
CA GLY A 80 -8.41 -5.94 -9.86
C GLY A 80 -9.53 -6.33 -8.89
N GLY A 81 -9.78 -5.53 -7.85
CA GLY A 81 -10.88 -5.68 -6.90
C GLY A 81 -12.08 -4.77 -7.20
#